data_AF-J9EJ80-F1
#
_entry.id   AF-J9EJ80-F1
#
_cell.length_a   1.000
_cell.length_b   1.000
_cell.length_c   1.000
_cell.angle_alpha   90.00
_cell.angle_beta   90.00
_cell.angle_gamma   90.00
#
_symmetry.space_group_name_H-M   'P 1'
#
loop_
_entity.id
_entity.type
_entity.pdbx_description
1 polymer ?
#
loop_
_entity_poly.entity_id
_entity_poly.type
_entity_poly.pdbx_seq_one_letter_code
_entity_poly.pdbx_strand_id
1 'polypeptide(L)'
;MELSVRKFCAKMGKSVRLWTLTEKIKDKEPVKISTLTELKNTAGTNAGESWWSELPQLYTDNPSNRLTPEVYRQGASHFTQMAWGKTHEIGCGIATTCEGGRLLITVCHYSPRGNWLKHLIYELGEPCKKDSDCDTEKCSKESGLCEK
;
A
#
# COMPACT_ATOMS: atom_id res chain seq x y z
N MET A 1 1.27 -1.38 14.72
CA MET A 1 1.73 -1.55 13.33
C MET A 1 2.89 -2.54 13.19
N GLU A 2 3.98 -2.35 13.93
CA GLU A 2 5.13 -3.25 13.96
C GLU A 2 4.77 -4.72 14.27
N LEU A 3 3.84 -4.93 15.21
CA LEU A 3 3.26 -6.24 15.52
C LEU A 3 2.56 -6.90 14.33
N SER A 4 1.95 -6.13 13.43
CA SER A 4 1.25 -6.64 12.24
C SER A 4 2.25 -7.21 11.23
N VAL A 5 3.29 -6.42 10.92
CA VAL A 5 4.35 -6.81 9.98
C VAL A 5 5.12 -8.03 10.48
N ARG A 6 5.52 -8.03 11.76
CA ARG A 6 6.24 -9.18 12.36
C ARG A 6 5.40 -10.45 12.34
N LYS A 7 4.10 -10.37 12.63
CA LYS A 7 3.17 -11.51 12.53
C LYS A 7 3.05 -12.01 11.09
N PHE A 8 3.01 -11.12 10.11
CA PHE A 8 2.95 -11.49 8.69
C PHE A 8 4.21 -12.25 8.26
N CYS A 9 5.39 -11.73 8.59
CA CYS A 9 6.67 -12.42 8.32
C CYS A 9 6.77 -13.78 9.02
N ALA A 10 6.32 -13.87 10.28
CA ALA A 10 6.32 -15.13 11.04
C ALA A 10 5.33 -16.17 10.48
N LYS A 11 4.23 -15.73 9.86
CA LYS A 11 3.25 -16.63 9.23
C LYS A 11 3.75 -17.19 7.90
N MET A 12 4.47 -16.39 7.10
CA MET A 12 5.04 -16.84 5.82
C MET A 12 6.25 -17.77 5.99
N GLY A 13 7.02 -17.60 7.07
CA GLY A 13 8.12 -18.52 7.42
C GLY A 13 7.70 -19.93 7.89
N LYS A 14 6.40 -20.26 7.94
CA LYS A 14 5.90 -21.56 8.44
C LYS A 14 5.53 -22.58 7.36
N SER A 15 5.85 -22.35 6.09
CA SER A 15 5.56 -23.31 5.01
C SER A 15 6.77 -23.62 4.13
N VAL A 16 7.90 -24.01 4.73
CA VAL A 16 8.94 -24.79 4.04
C VAL A 16 9.49 -25.80 5.04
N ARG A 17 9.21 -27.10 4.82
CA ARG A 17 9.90 -28.18 5.55
C ARG A 17 11.39 -28.09 5.19
N LEU A 18 12.23 -27.93 6.20
CA LEU A 18 13.67 -28.05 6.05
C LEU A 18 14.01 -29.43 5.47
N TRP A 19 14.64 -29.44 4.30
CA TRP A 19 15.66 -30.43 3.99
C TRP A 19 16.96 -29.66 3.78
N THR A 20 17.90 -29.91 4.69
CA THR A 20 19.28 -29.44 4.65
C THR A 20 19.98 -29.95 3.40
N LEU A 21 20.62 -29.05 2.66
CA LEU A 21 21.78 -29.35 1.84
C LEU A 21 22.73 -28.16 1.93
N THR A 22 23.68 -28.30 2.85
CA THR A 22 24.97 -27.64 2.78
C THR A 22 25.66 -28.07 1.48
N GLU A 23 26.04 -27.10 0.65
CA GLU A 23 27.35 -26.97 -0.02
C GLU A 23 27.27 -26.14 -1.33
N LYS A 24 28.26 -25.24 -1.48
CA LYS A 24 28.70 -24.54 -2.71
C LYS A 24 27.86 -23.36 -3.22
N ILE A 25 28.12 -22.18 -2.64
CA ILE A 25 28.24 -20.94 -3.41
C ILE A 25 29.62 -20.36 -3.09
N LYS A 26 30.65 -20.86 -3.81
CA LYS A 26 31.92 -20.16 -3.99
C LYS A 26 31.81 -19.37 -5.29
N ASP A 27 32.29 -18.14 -5.25
CA ASP A 27 32.52 -17.26 -6.40
C ASP A 27 31.28 -16.81 -7.18
N LYS A 28 30.47 -15.98 -6.52
CA LYS A 28 29.84 -14.85 -7.21
C LYS A 28 30.18 -13.59 -6.43
N GLU A 29 30.77 -12.64 -7.16
CA GLU A 29 31.03 -11.26 -6.80
C GLU A 29 29.91 -10.70 -5.89
N PRO A 30 30.22 -9.95 -4.81
CA PRO A 30 29.18 -9.43 -3.95
C PRO A 30 28.30 -8.53 -4.80
N VAL A 31 27.04 -8.95 -5.01
CA VAL A 31 25.98 -8.08 -5.50
C VAL A 31 26.11 -6.79 -4.69
N LYS A 32 26.34 -5.64 -5.33
CA LYS A 32 26.34 -4.34 -4.67
C LYS A 32 24.95 -4.16 -4.06
N ILE A 33 24.80 -4.56 -2.80
CA ILE A 33 23.64 -4.33 -1.97
C ILE A 33 23.51 -2.82 -1.91
N SER A 34 22.52 -2.24 -2.60
CA SER A 34 21.98 -0.95 -2.16
C SER A 34 21.77 -1.08 -0.67
N THR A 35 22.36 -0.19 0.13
CA THR A 35 22.52 -0.43 1.57
C THR A 35 21.16 -0.79 2.19
N LEU A 36 21.09 -1.70 3.18
CA LEU A 36 19.80 -2.06 3.82
C LEU A 36 18.99 -0.82 4.25
N THR A 37 19.69 0.28 4.54
CA THR A 37 19.13 1.61 4.78
C THR A 37 18.44 2.20 3.55
N GLU A 38 19.07 2.21 2.37
CA GLU A 38 18.46 2.63 1.11
C GLU A 38 17.21 1.80 0.75
N LEU A 39 17.28 0.47 0.94
CA LEU A 39 16.13 -0.41 0.72
C LEU A 39 14.97 -0.08 1.64
N LYS A 40 15.23 0.22 2.92
CA LYS A 40 14.18 0.65 3.86
C LYS A 40 13.60 2.03 3.51
N ASN A 41 14.44 2.96 3.06
CA ASN A 41 14.01 4.31 2.74
C ASN A 41 13.09 4.37 1.52
N THR A 42 13.23 3.42 0.59
CA THR A 42 12.43 3.35 -0.66
C THR A 42 11.30 2.33 -0.59
N ALA A 43 11.31 1.40 0.38
CA ALA A 43 10.30 0.35 0.50
C ALA A 43 8.86 0.86 0.63
N GLY A 44 8.66 2.02 1.27
CA GLY A 44 7.34 2.65 1.37
C GLY A 44 6.85 3.19 0.03
N THR A 45 7.69 3.95 -0.67
CA THR A 45 7.35 4.54 -1.98
C THR A 45 7.17 3.47 -3.04
N ASN A 46 8.05 2.47 -3.09
CA ASN A 46 7.95 1.35 -4.03
C ASN A 46 6.65 0.55 -3.82
N ALA A 47 6.24 0.36 -2.56
CA ALA A 47 4.97 -0.30 -2.26
C ALA A 47 3.78 0.56 -2.70
N GLY A 48 3.82 1.87 -2.43
CA GLY A 48 2.80 2.81 -2.89
C GLY A 48 2.66 2.87 -4.41
N GLU A 49 3.77 2.93 -5.14
CA GLU A 49 3.80 2.90 -6.61
C GLU A 49 3.24 1.59 -7.15
N SER A 50 3.61 0.46 -6.54
CA SER A 50 3.09 -0.86 -6.90
C SER A 50 1.57 -0.93 -6.71
N TRP A 51 1.06 -0.51 -5.55
CA TRP A 51 -0.38 -0.48 -5.26
C TRP A 51 -1.14 0.50 -6.15
N TRP A 52 -0.57 1.66 -6.45
CA TRP A 52 -1.19 2.65 -7.34
C TRP A 52 -1.21 2.19 -8.80
N SER A 53 -0.24 1.35 -9.21
CA SER A 53 -0.16 0.82 -10.57
C SER A 53 -1.34 -0.09 -10.95
N GLU A 54 -2.15 -0.52 -9.97
CA GLU A 54 -3.41 -1.23 -10.21
C GLU A 54 -4.42 -0.39 -11.01
N LEU A 55 -4.41 0.95 -10.86
CA LEU A 55 -5.31 1.84 -11.61
C LEU A 55 -5.17 1.67 -13.12
N PRO A 56 -3.98 1.88 -13.73
CA PRO A 56 -3.84 1.68 -15.17
C PRO A 56 -3.81 0.21 -15.61
N GLN A 57 -3.52 -0.75 -14.73
CA GLN A 57 -3.35 -2.16 -15.10
C GLN A 57 -4.62 -3.01 -14.96
N LEU A 58 -5.44 -2.74 -13.96
CA LEU A 58 -6.55 -3.61 -13.55
C LEU A 58 -7.89 -2.88 -13.53
N TYR A 59 -7.90 -1.59 -13.16
CA TYR A 59 -9.12 -0.83 -12.94
C TYR A 59 -9.73 -0.35 -14.27
N THR A 60 -10.88 -0.90 -14.63
CA THR A 60 -11.62 -0.51 -15.85
C THR A 60 -12.50 0.71 -15.61
N ASP A 61 -13.03 1.28 -16.69
CA ASP A 61 -13.94 2.43 -16.64
C ASP A 61 -15.06 2.25 -15.61
N ASN A 62 -15.11 3.17 -14.64
CA ASN A 62 -16.12 3.23 -13.60
C ASN A 62 -16.57 4.70 -13.40
N PRO A 63 -17.35 5.26 -14.34
CA PRO A 63 -17.75 6.67 -14.29
C PRO A 63 -18.59 7.01 -13.05
N SER A 64 -19.25 6.02 -12.44
CA SER A 64 -20.00 6.21 -11.20
C SER A 64 -19.12 6.38 -9.97
N ASN A 65 -17.83 6.05 -10.08
CA ASN A 65 -16.84 5.96 -9.00
C ASN A 65 -17.28 5.11 -7.79
N ARG A 66 -18.23 4.20 -7.99
CA ARG A 66 -18.77 3.31 -6.96
C ARG A 66 -18.00 1.99 -6.95
N LEU A 67 -17.56 1.55 -5.79
CA LEU A 67 -16.93 0.24 -5.61
C LEU A 67 -18.00 -0.87 -5.61
N THR A 68 -18.50 -1.23 -6.78
CA THR A 68 -19.44 -2.35 -6.94
C THR A 68 -18.72 -3.69 -6.72
N PRO A 69 -19.45 -4.80 -6.48
CA PRO A 69 -18.84 -6.13 -6.43
C PRO A 69 -18.08 -6.50 -7.72
N GLU A 70 -18.50 -5.96 -8.86
CA GLU A 70 -17.81 -6.17 -10.15
C GLU A 70 -16.49 -5.43 -10.22
N VAL A 71 -16.49 -4.13 -9.88
CA VAL A 71 -15.26 -3.33 -9.81
C VAL A 71 -14.29 -3.93 -8.77
N TYR A 72 -14.78 -4.35 -7.62
CA TYR A 72 -13.96 -4.98 -6.59
C TYR A 72 -13.28 -6.28 -7.06
N ARG A 73 -13.95 -7.08 -7.91
CA ARG A 73 -13.39 -8.32 -8.48
C ARG A 73 -12.25 -8.09 -9.46
N GLN A 74 -12.01 -6.86 -9.90
CA GLN A 74 -10.89 -6.52 -10.79
C GLN A 74 -9.53 -6.62 -10.07
N GLY A 75 -9.52 -6.69 -8.74
CA GLY A 75 -8.30 -6.87 -7.95
C GLY A 75 -7.55 -5.56 -7.65
N ALA A 76 -8.10 -4.40 -8.01
CA ALA A 76 -7.50 -3.08 -7.77
C ALA A 76 -7.74 -2.52 -6.35
N SER A 77 -7.78 -3.40 -5.34
CA SER A 77 -8.21 -3.02 -3.98
C SER A 77 -7.18 -2.22 -3.20
N HIS A 78 -5.89 -2.29 -3.56
CA HIS A 78 -4.88 -1.48 -2.90
C HIS A 78 -4.97 -0.04 -3.41
N PHE A 79 -5.10 0.14 -4.73
CA PHE A 79 -5.39 1.44 -5.34
C PHE A 79 -6.64 2.09 -4.73
N THR A 80 -7.77 1.37 -4.68
CA THR A 80 -9.01 1.97 -4.18
C THR A 80 -8.94 2.33 -2.69
N GLN A 81 -8.10 1.66 -1.89
CA GLN A 81 -7.84 2.06 -0.51
C GLN A 81 -6.96 3.33 -0.45
N MET A 82 -5.95 3.46 -1.31
CA MET A 82 -5.13 4.67 -1.39
C MET A 82 -5.94 5.89 -1.84
N ALA A 83 -6.86 5.71 -2.78
CA ALA A 83 -7.73 6.76 -3.31
C ALA A 83 -9.01 6.99 -2.49
N TRP A 84 -9.18 6.31 -1.35
CA TRP A 84 -10.43 6.34 -0.60
C TRP A 84 -10.61 7.69 0.12
N GLY A 85 -11.50 8.55 -0.39
CA GLY A 85 -11.60 9.95 0.04
C GLY A 85 -11.94 10.18 1.52
N LYS A 86 -12.52 9.18 2.21
CA LYS A 86 -12.81 9.28 3.66
C LYS A 86 -11.63 8.86 4.56
N THR A 87 -10.63 8.19 3.99
CA THR A 87 -9.42 7.77 4.70
C THR A 87 -8.50 8.98 4.86
N HIS A 88 -8.05 9.25 6.09
CA HIS A 88 -7.19 10.40 6.37
C HIS A 88 -5.99 10.06 7.27
N GLU A 89 -5.97 8.86 7.86
CA GLU A 89 -4.84 8.36 8.61
C GLU A 89 -4.21 7.18 7.87
N ILE A 90 -2.89 7.19 7.78
CA ILE A 90 -2.10 6.08 7.27
C ILE A 90 -0.95 5.82 8.23
N GLY A 91 -0.70 4.54 8.49
CA GLY A 91 0.54 4.09 9.09
C GLY A 91 1.13 2.97 8.26
N CYS A 92 2.45 2.94 8.10
CA CYS A 92 3.16 1.85 7.44
C CYS A 92 4.23 1.21 8.34
N GLY A 93 4.52 -0.07 8.10
CA GLY A 93 5.64 -0.78 8.70
C GLY A 93 6.37 -1.64 7.67
N ILE A 94 7.69 -1.68 7.79
CA ILE A 94 8.59 -2.38 6.85
C ILE A 94 9.39 -3.42 7.62
N ALA A 95 9.47 -4.64 7.10
CA ALA A 95 10.38 -5.68 7.60
C ALA A 95 11.26 -6.21 6.48
N THR A 96 12.57 -6.24 6.74
CA THR A 96 13.60 -6.65 5.77
C THR A 96 14.28 -7.96 6.13
N THR A 97 13.88 -8.58 7.24
CA THR A 97 14.49 -9.81 7.78
C THR A 97 13.61 -11.04 7.58
N CYS A 98 12.59 -10.93 6.73
CA CYS A 98 11.65 -12.01 6.48
C CYS A 98 12.34 -13.04 5.57
N GLU A 99 12.08 -14.33 5.82
CA GLU A 99 12.75 -15.45 5.14
C GLU A 99 14.29 -15.37 5.17
N GLY A 100 14.87 -15.04 6.33
CA GLY A 100 16.32 -14.93 6.49
C GLY A 100 16.94 -13.75 5.73
N GLY A 101 16.15 -12.70 5.46
CA GLY A 101 16.60 -11.49 4.78
C GLY A 101 16.42 -11.51 3.26
N ARG A 102 15.74 -12.53 2.71
CA ARG A 102 15.45 -12.64 1.28
C ARG A 102 14.16 -11.94 0.86
N LEU A 103 13.29 -11.63 1.82
CA LEU A 103 11.99 -11.04 1.58
C LEU A 103 11.85 -9.72 2.36
N LEU A 104 11.50 -8.67 1.62
CA LEU A 104 11.07 -7.39 2.15
C LEU A 104 9.54 -7.32 2.11
N ILE A 105 8.93 -6.92 3.22
CA ILE A 105 7.48 -6.72 3.31
C ILE A 105 7.20 -5.31 3.82
N THR A 106 6.34 -4.61 3.10
CA THR A 106 5.71 -3.36 3.52
C THR A 106 4.24 -3.62 3.77
N VAL A 107 3.72 -3.19 4.93
CA VAL A 107 2.28 -3.22 5.25
C VAL A 107 1.87 -1.82 5.66
N CYS A 108 0.82 -1.29 5.03
CA CYS A 108 0.17 -0.05 5.47
C CYS A 108 -1.24 -0.34 5.98
N HIS A 109 -1.60 0.31 7.08
CA HIS A 109 -2.95 0.35 7.64
C HIS A 109 -3.53 1.74 7.41
N TYR A 110 -4.81 1.78 7.09
CA TYR A 110 -5.55 2.99 6.74
C TYR A 110 -6.73 3.16 7.69
N SER A 111 -6.98 4.39 8.13
CA SER A 111 -8.08 4.72 9.04
C SER A 111 -8.79 6.02 8.62
N PRO A 112 -10.13 6.06 8.65
CA PRO A 112 -11.03 4.90 8.69
C PRO A 112 -10.78 3.97 7.49
N ARG A 113 -11.11 2.68 7.64
CA ARG A 113 -10.91 1.72 6.55
C ARG A 113 -11.77 2.09 5.33
N GLY A 114 -11.17 1.93 4.15
CA GLY A 114 -11.86 2.09 2.88
C GLY A 114 -12.47 0.80 2.37
N ASN A 115 -12.64 0.72 1.05
CA ASN A 115 -13.12 -0.45 0.32
C ASN A 115 -14.46 -1.00 0.80
N TRP A 116 -15.38 -0.12 1.19
CA TRP A 116 -16.76 -0.50 1.47
C TRP A 116 -17.52 -0.72 0.17
N LEU A 117 -17.95 -1.96 -0.05
CA LEU A 117 -18.74 -2.30 -1.24
C LEU A 117 -19.99 -1.44 -1.32
N LYS A 118 -20.34 -1.04 -2.54
CA LYS A 118 -21.46 -0.15 -2.87
C LYS A 118 -21.28 1.30 -2.41
N HIS A 119 -20.14 1.71 -1.86
CA HIS A 119 -19.84 3.12 -1.58
C HIS A 119 -19.02 3.75 -2.71
N LEU A 120 -19.02 5.09 -2.78
CA LEU A 120 -18.10 5.82 -3.64
C LEU A 120 -16.66 5.70 -3.11
N ILE A 121 -15.69 5.58 -4.01
CA ILE A 121 -14.26 5.61 -3.65
C ILE A 121 -13.90 7.01 -3.13
N TYR A 122 -14.30 8.03 -3.88
CA TYR A 122 -14.27 9.44 -3.47
C TYR A 122 -15.51 10.16 -4.02
N GLU A 123 -15.86 11.28 -3.41
CA GLU A 123 -17.02 12.09 -3.84
C GLU A 123 -16.70 12.79 -5.16
N LEU A 124 -17.65 12.78 -6.09
CA LEU A 124 -17.49 13.44 -7.38
C LEU A 124 -17.71 14.94 -7.22
N GLY A 125 -16.75 15.74 -7.68
CA GLY A 125 -16.81 17.20 -7.58
C GLY A 125 -15.49 17.86 -7.93
N GLU A 126 -15.45 19.17 -7.74
CA GLU A 126 -14.24 19.97 -7.90
C GLU A 126 -13.37 19.88 -6.64
N PRO A 127 -12.03 19.86 -6.76
CA PRO A 127 -11.12 20.00 -5.62
C PRO A 127 -11.39 21.31 -4.86
N CYS A 128 -11.13 21.31 -3.55
CA CYS A 128 -11.40 22.48 -2.71
C CYS A 128 -10.51 23.67 -3.10
N LYS A 129 -11.06 24.89 -3.05
CA LYS A 129 -10.34 26.15 -3.32
C LYS A 129 -10.34 27.09 -2.11
N LYS A 130 -11.30 26.90 -1.21
CA LYS A 130 -11.44 27.61 0.06
C LYS A 130 -11.96 26.65 1.13
N ASP A 131 -11.79 27.06 2.38
CA ASP A 131 -12.12 26.26 3.56
C ASP A 131 -13.59 25.83 3.59
N SER A 132 -14.50 26.68 3.12
CA SER A 132 -15.94 26.38 3.06
C SER A 132 -16.36 25.40 1.95
N ASP A 133 -15.44 24.97 1.09
CA ASP A 133 -15.70 23.90 0.14
C ASP A 133 -15.57 22.52 0.79
N CYS A 134 -14.96 22.43 1.98
CA CYS A 134 -14.74 21.19 2.71
C CYS A 134 -15.68 21.07 3.91
N ASP A 135 -16.26 19.88 4.12
CA ASP A 135 -17.02 19.56 5.34
C ASP A 135 -16.16 19.65 6.62
N THR A 136 -14.83 19.59 6.48
CA THR A 136 -13.87 19.75 7.58
C THR A 136 -13.52 21.22 7.86
N GLU A 137 -14.09 22.16 7.09
CA GLU A 137 -13.82 23.60 7.18
C GLU A 137 -12.34 23.98 6.97
N LYS A 138 -11.55 23.10 6.35
CA LYS A 138 -10.12 23.34 6.12
C LYS A 138 -9.65 22.74 4.79
N CYS A 139 -9.15 23.61 3.91
CA CYS A 139 -8.69 23.23 2.58
C CYS A 139 -7.20 23.51 2.39
N SER A 140 -6.44 22.49 1.97
CA SER A 140 -5.09 22.66 1.44
C SER A 140 -5.17 23.11 -0.02
N LYS A 141 -5.06 24.42 -0.24
CA LYS A 141 -5.26 25.04 -1.57
C LYS A 141 -4.24 24.58 -2.61
N GLU A 142 -3.02 24.22 -2.22
CA GLU A 142 -2.02 23.73 -3.19
C GLU A 142 -2.37 22.35 -3.73
N SER A 143 -2.98 21.49 -2.91
CA SER A 143 -3.29 20.11 -3.28
C SER A 143 -4.75 19.90 -3.70
N GLY A 144 -5.64 20.82 -3.33
CA GLY A 144 -7.09 20.67 -3.50
C GLY A 144 -7.72 19.63 -2.57
N LEU A 145 -7.01 19.24 -1.50
CA LEU A 145 -7.45 18.25 -0.52
C LEU A 145 -8.00 18.91 0.75
N CYS A 146 -9.04 18.31 1.32
CA CYS A 146 -9.57 18.70 2.62
C CYS A 146 -8.70 18.12 3.75
N GLU A 147 -8.36 18.96 4.73
CA GLU A 147 -7.55 18.55 5.88
C GLU A 147 -8.43 18.03 7.02
N LYS A 148 -7.96 17.00 7.73
CA LYS A 148 -8.68 16.34 8.82
C LYS A 148 -7.74 15.91 9.95
#